data_AF-A0A0B1S959-F1
#
_entry.id   AF-A0A0B1S959-F1
#
_cell.length_a   1.000
_cell.length_b   1.000
_cell.length_c   1.000
_cell.angle_alpha   90.00
_cell.angle_beta   90.00
_cell.angle_gamma   90.00
#
_symmetry.space_group_name_H-M   'P 1'
#
loop_
_entity.id
_entity.type
_entity.pdbx_description
1 polymer ?
#
loop_
_entity_poly.entity_id
_entity_poly.type
_entity_poly.pdbx_seq_one_letter_code
_entity_poly.pdbx_strand_id
1 'polypeptide(L)'
;MSSKSDGQSFAAGERIYLHIYDYETKEFSGLTTYHGLVRIYNSNTWPSRIFWCVVVLSCLSLFMIHSGYLLLGYHSKPTLFQVNTLVAEDGILFPDITICNYNLVQTSKLKRYNMDPDILSYILTVFSEYGSNEESPKQQKRLNKYLTDYFAYTGQNFSITDFFMDIRPSCEETILSCSFAGELINDCCSYSEVVLTDIGYCIR
;
A
#
# COMPACT_ATOMS: atom_id res chain seq x y z
N MET A 1 33.89 -58.82 54.63
CA MET A 1 32.67 -59.52 54.17
C MET A 1 31.47 -58.63 54.49
N SER A 2 31.34 -57.45 53.86
CA SER A 2 30.23 -56.51 54.11
C SER A 2 30.14 -55.42 53.03
N SER A 3 30.14 -55.80 51.74
CA SER A 3 29.83 -54.85 50.65
C SER A 3 28.86 -55.42 49.59
N LYS A 4 28.41 -56.67 49.76
CA LYS A 4 27.48 -57.33 48.83
C LYS A 4 26.01 -57.16 49.24
N SER A 5 25.70 -56.89 50.51
CA SER A 5 24.32 -56.71 51.01
C SER A 5 23.74 -55.35 50.65
N ASP A 6 24.54 -54.28 50.70
CA ASP A 6 24.05 -52.91 50.52
C ASP A 6 23.69 -52.61 49.06
N GLY A 7 24.47 -53.14 48.11
CA GLY A 7 24.15 -53.06 46.68
C GLY A 7 22.91 -53.87 46.27
N GLN A 8 22.61 -54.97 46.97
CA GLN A 8 21.40 -55.77 46.75
C GLN A 8 20.15 -55.10 47.30
N SER A 9 20.24 -54.43 48.45
CA SER A 9 19.14 -53.67 49.06
C SER A 9 18.77 -52.44 48.22
N PHE A 10 19.78 -51.71 47.71
CA PHE A 10 19.57 -50.56 46.83
C PHE A 10 18.93 -50.95 45.49
N ALA A 11 19.44 -52.02 44.84
CA ALA A 11 18.86 -52.54 43.60
C ALA A 11 17.45 -53.14 43.78
N ALA A 12 17.14 -53.67 44.97
CA ALA A 12 15.80 -54.13 45.31
C ALA A 12 14.82 -52.95 45.49
N GLY A 13 15.26 -51.88 46.15
CA GLY A 13 14.50 -50.63 46.27
C GLY A 13 14.17 -50.02 44.90
N GLU A 14 15.17 -49.91 44.03
CA GLU A 14 15.00 -49.35 42.68
C GLU A 14 13.99 -50.15 41.83
N ARG A 15 14.00 -51.49 41.93
CA ARG A 15 13.00 -52.34 41.27
C ARG A 15 11.58 -52.13 41.80
N ILE A 16 11.43 -51.91 43.11
CA ILE A 16 10.13 -51.62 43.72
C ILE A 16 9.58 -50.29 43.20
N TYR A 17 10.43 -49.25 43.16
CA TYR A 17 10.03 -47.95 42.61
C TYR A 17 9.65 -48.04 41.13
N LEU A 18 10.43 -48.75 40.31
CA LEU A 18 10.12 -48.95 38.89
C LEU A 18 8.80 -49.68 38.68
N HIS A 19 8.49 -50.67 39.52
CA HIS A 19 7.20 -51.37 39.49
C HIS A 19 6.02 -50.47 39.86
N ILE A 20 6.19 -49.61 40.88
CA ILE A 20 5.17 -48.62 41.27
C ILE A 20 4.93 -47.63 40.13
N TYR A 21 5.98 -47.09 39.53
CA TYR A 21 5.85 -46.17 38.39
C TYR A 21 5.18 -46.82 37.18
N ASP A 22 5.50 -48.08 36.84
CA ASP A 22 4.84 -48.78 35.73
C ASP A 22 3.34 -48.98 35.99
N TYR A 23 2.96 -49.30 37.23
CA TYR A 23 1.56 -49.44 37.63
C TYR A 23 0.80 -48.11 37.50
N GLU A 24 1.32 -47.04 38.11
CA GLU A 24 0.69 -45.71 38.08
C GLU A 24 0.60 -45.17 36.64
N THR A 25 1.65 -45.38 35.83
CA THR A 25 1.65 -44.89 34.45
C THR A 25 0.64 -45.64 33.58
N LYS A 26 0.46 -46.95 33.80
CA LYS A 26 -0.58 -47.74 33.12
C LYS A 26 -1.99 -47.30 33.51
N GLU A 27 -2.23 -47.03 34.79
CA GLU A 27 -3.51 -46.51 35.26
C GLU A 27 -3.81 -45.13 34.64
N PHE A 28 -2.84 -44.22 34.69
CA PHE A 28 -2.94 -42.91 34.05
C PHE A 28 -3.15 -43.01 32.53
N SER A 29 -2.51 -43.97 31.87
CA SER A 29 -2.67 -44.20 30.43
C SER A 29 -4.10 -44.54 30.02
N GLY A 30 -4.87 -45.17 30.91
CA GLY A 30 -6.28 -45.50 30.67
C GLY A 30 -7.23 -44.34 30.96
N LEU A 31 -6.81 -43.38 31.79
CA LEU A 31 -7.62 -42.22 32.20
C LEU A 31 -7.42 -41.01 31.31
N THR A 32 -6.24 -40.85 30.71
CA THR A 32 -5.95 -39.72 29.83
C THR A 32 -6.73 -39.79 28.51
N THR A 33 -7.04 -38.63 27.94
CA THR A 33 -7.62 -38.52 26.58
C THR A 33 -6.56 -38.68 25.48
N TYR A 34 -5.28 -38.82 25.85
CA TYR A 34 -4.20 -39.01 24.88
C TYR A 34 -4.22 -40.41 24.26
N HIS A 35 -4.86 -40.53 23.11
CA HIS A 35 -5.13 -41.79 22.41
C HIS A 35 -3.89 -42.63 22.08
N GLY A 36 -2.71 -42.02 21.93
CA GLY A 36 -1.47 -42.73 21.64
C GLY A 36 -0.93 -43.53 22.83
N LEU A 37 -1.07 -42.98 24.04
CA LEU A 37 -0.39 -43.48 25.22
C LEU A 37 -1.02 -44.78 25.75
N VAL A 38 -2.35 -44.90 25.69
CA VAL A 38 -3.05 -46.16 26.00
C VAL A 38 -2.62 -47.33 25.10
N ARG A 39 -2.31 -47.08 23.82
CA ARG A 39 -1.87 -48.12 22.87
C ARG A 39 -0.44 -48.58 23.13
N ILE A 40 0.44 -47.67 23.51
CA ILE A 40 1.83 -47.97 23.88
C ILE A 40 1.88 -48.83 25.15
N TYR A 41 1.14 -48.43 26.20
CA TYR A 41 1.16 -49.12 27.49
C TYR A 41 0.38 -50.44 27.52
N ASN A 42 -0.68 -50.58 26.71
CA ASN A 42 -1.40 -51.86 26.54
C ASN A 42 -0.73 -52.84 25.56
N SER A 43 0.43 -52.48 24.99
CA SER A 43 1.17 -53.37 24.08
C SER A 43 1.92 -54.47 24.84
N ASN A 44 1.53 -55.72 24.59
CA ASN A 44 2.10 -56.91 25.23
C ASN A 44 3.45 -57.34 24.63
N THR A 45 3.72 -57.02 23.37
CA THR A 45 4.96 -57.41 22.67
C THR A 45 5.84 -56.20 22.40
N TRP A 46 7.16 -56.40 22.49
CA TRP A 46 8.16 -55.35 22.23
C TRP A 46 8.05 -54.73 20.82
N PRO A 47 7.84 -55.51 19.73
CA PRO A 47 7.64 -54.94 18.40
C PRO A 47 6.36 -54.09 18.30
N SER A 48 5.26 -54.51 18.93
CA SER A 48 4.01 -53.74 18.91
C SER A 48 4.17 -52.41 19.64
N ARG A 49 4.90 -52.39 20.76
CA ARG A 49 5.20 -51.16 21.50
C ARG A 49 6.01 -50.17 20.65
N ILE A 50 7.04 -50.66 19.95
CA ILE A 50 7.83 -49.83 19.04
C ILE A 50 6.96 -49.26 17.92
N PHE A 51 6.13 -50.10 17.30
CA PHE A 51 5.21 -49.65 16.27
C PHE A 51 4.32 -48.49 16.74
N TRP A 52 3.68 -48.63 17.91
CA TRP A 52 2.82 -47.58 18.44
C TRP A 52 3.60 -46.31 18.84
N CYS A 53 4.82 -46.44 19.37
CA CYS A 53 5.69 -45.29 19.60
C CYS A 53 6.00 -44.53 18.30
N VAL A 54 6.34 -45.25 17.22
CA VAL A 54 6.62 -44.63 15.91
C VAL A 54 5.39 -43.93 15.35
N VAL A 55 4.21 -44.55 15.44
CA VAL A 55 2.95 -43.95 14.99
C VAL A 55 2.66 -42.66 15.76
N VAL A 56 2.77 -42.69 17.08
CA VAL A 56 2.51 -41.53 17.94
C VAL A 56 3.50 -40.39 17.67
N LEU A 57 4.80 -40.69 17.54
CA LEU A 57 5.81 -39.70 17.21
C LEU A 57 5.58 -39.09 15.81
N SER A 58 5.18 -39.91 14.84
CA SER A 58 4.83 -39.45 13.49
C SER A 58 3.63 -38.50 13.52
N CYS A 59 2.54 -38.88 14.20
CA CYS A 59 1.35 -38.03 14.34
C CYS A 59 1.67 -36.70 15.03
N LEU A 60 2.46 -36.71 16.10
CA LEU A 60 2.88 -35.49 16.80
C LEU A 60 3.72 -34.58 15.90
N SER A 61 4.66 -35.16 15.15
CA SER A 61 5.53 -34.39 14.23
C SER A 61 4.71 -33.73 13.12
N LEU A 62 3.80 -34.47 12.48
CA LEU A 62 2.92 -33.94 11.45
C LEU A 62 2.01 -32.84 12.00
N PHE A 63 1.49 -33.01 13.22
CA PHE A 63 0.69 -31.98 13.88
C PHE A 63 1.48 -30.69 14.10
N MET A 64 2.72 -30.79 14.64
CA MET A 64 3.56 -29.62 14.87
C MET A 64 3.93 -28.90 13.56
N ILE A 65 4.28 -29.66 12.51
CA ILE A 65 4.56 -29.10 11.18
C ILE A 65 3.33 -28.38 10.63
N HIS A 66 2.16 -29.01 10.65
CA HIS A 66 0.92 -28.43 10.12
C HIS A 66 0.50 -27.18 10.91
N SER A 67 0.58 -27.23 12.24
CA SER A 67 0.33 -26.06 13.09
C SER A 67 1.30 -24.92 12.77
N GLY A 68 2.56 -25.21 12.48
CA GLY A 68 3.55 -24.22 12.06
C GLY A 68 3.17 -23.55 10.74
N TYR A 69 2.75 -24.33 9.73
CA TYR A 69 2.26 -23.78 8.46
C TYR A 69 1.03 -22.90 8.63
N LEU A 70 0.06 -23.31 9.45
CA LEU A 70 -1.14 -22.51 9.73
C LEU A 70 -0.78 -21.20 10.43
N LEU A 71 0.12 -21.24 11.42
CA LEU A 71 0.56 -20.04 12.14
C LEU A 71 1.33 -19.08 11.22
N LEU A 72 2.21 -19.61 10.36
CA LEU A 72 2.92 -18.82 9.36
C LEU A 72 1.96 -18.19 8.35
N GLY A 73 0.98 -18.96 7.88
CA GLY A 73 -0.09 -18.48 6.98
C GLY A 73 -0.99 -17.44 7.62
N TYR A 74 -1.24 -17.51 8.93
CA TYR A 74 -1.94 -16.46 9.66
C TYR A 74 -1.07 -15.20 9.82
N HIS A 75 0.21 -15.38 10.16
CA HIS A 75 1.15 -14.27 10.35
C HIS A 75 1.48 -13.52 9.05
N SER A 76 1.39 -14.18 7.89
CA SER A 76 1.54 -13.51 6.59
C SER A 76 0.39 -12.55 6.26
N LYS A 77 -0.67 -12.53 7.08
CA LYS A 77 -1.84 -11.64 6.96
C LYS A 77 -2.39 -11.62 5.52
N PRO A 78 -2.75 -12.79 4.95
CA PRO A 78 -3.28 -12.84 3.60
C PRO A 78 -4.63 -12.11 3.56
N THR A 79 -4.78 -11.20 2.61
CA THR A 79 -6.04 -10.51 2.36
C THR A 79 -6.73 -11.11 1.14
N LEU A 80 -8.05 -11.25 1.22
CA LEU A 80 -8.89 -11.68 0.10
C LEU A 80 -9.73 -10.48 -0.35
N PHE A 81 -9.66 -10.17 -1.63
CA PHE A 81 -10.50 -9.14 -2.25
C PHE A 81 -11.71 -9.80 -2.91
N GLN A 82 -12.91 -9.39 -2.51
CA GLN A 82 -14.16 -9.76 -3.16
C GLN A 82 -14.74 -8.54 -3.87
N VAL A 83 -15.01 -8.66 -5.17
CA VAL A 83 -15.62 -7.60 -5.98
C VAL A 83 -17.08 -7.93 -6.19
N ASN A 84 -17.97 -7.08 -5.68
CA ASN A 84 -19.40 -7.17 -5.92
C ASN A 84 -19.84 -5.92 -6.72
N THR A 85 -20.53 -6.13 -7.83
CA THR A 85 -21.11 -5.03 -8.63
C THR A 85 -22.47 -4.68 -8.06
N LEU A 86 -22.54 -3.61 -7.27
CA LEU A 86 -23.80 -3.04 -6.80
C LEU A 86 -24.16 -1.88 -7.73
N VAL A 87 -25.34 -1.97 -8.35
CA VAL A 87 -25.94 -0.85 -9.08
C VAL A 87 -26.89 -0.15 -8.10
N ALA A 88 -26.59 1.08 -7.73
CA ALA A 88 -27.46 1.86 -6.85
C ALA A 88 -28.80 2.16 -7.56
N GLU A 89 -29.92 2.11 -6.82
CA GLU A 89 -31.26 2.36 -7.37
C GLU A 89 -31.39 3.76 -7.95
N ASP A 90 -30.75 4.75 -7.31
CA ASP A 90 -30.75 6.16 -7.74
C ASP A 90 -29.68 6.47 -8.81
N GLY A 91 -29.01 5.46 -9.34
CA GLY A 91 -27.92 5.62 -10.31
C GLY A 91 -26.59 6.01 -9.66
N ILE A 92 -25.64 6.47 -10.49
CA ILE A 92 -24.30 6.87 -10.05
C ILE A 92 -24.15 8.39 -10.15
N LEU A 93 -23.45 8.98 -9.17
CA LEU A 93 -23.06 10.38 -9.24
C LEU A 93 -22.10 10.57 -10.42
N PHE A 94 -22.39 11.57 -11.25
CA PHE A 94 -21.49 11.94 -12.34
C PHE A 94 -20.21 12.52 -11.75
N PRO A 95 -19.02 12.08 -12.20
CA PRO A 95 -17.76 12.55 -11.65
C PRO A 95 -17.47 13.99 -12.08
N ASP A 96 -16.67 14.68 -11.30
CA ASP A 96 -16.05 15.93 -11.73
C ASP A 96 -15.10 15.66 -12.91
N ILE A 97 -15.19 16.49 -13.94
CA ILE A 97 -14.34 16.39 -15.13
C ILE A 97 -13.39 17.56 -15.11
N THR A 98 -12.08 17.31 -15.20
CA THR A 98 -11.10 18.37 -15.38
C THR A 98 -10.45 18.25 -16.76
N ILE A 99 -10.55 19.31 -17.55
CA ILE A 99 -10.02 19.41 -18.91
C ILE A 99 -8.88 20.42 -18.91
N CYS A 100 -7.71 19.96 -19.36
CA CYS A 100 -6.50 20.76 -19.43
C CYS A 100 -5.98 20.84 -20.86
N ASN A 101 -5.58 22.04 -21.28
CA ASN A 101 -4.87 22.21 -22.54
C ASN A 101 -3.37 22.01 -22.31
N TYR A 102 -2.75 21.09 -23.05
CA TYR A 102 -1.29 20.89 -23.00
C TYR A 102 -0.52 22.15 -23.41
N ASN A 103 -1.12 23.01 -24.23
CA ASN A 103 -0.56 24.32 -24.49
C ASN A 103 -1.00 25.32 -23.41
N LEU A 104 -0.08 25.56 -22.47
CA LEU A 104 -0.18 26.54 -21.39
C LEU A 104 -0.41 27.98 -21.87
N VAL A 105 0.05 28.30 -23.09
CA VAL A 105 0.21 29.68 -23.53
C VAL A 105 -0.52 29.92 -24.85
N GLN A 106 -1.45 30.86 -24.81
CA GLN A 106 -2.03 31.42 -26.02
C GLN A 106 -1.11 32.52 -26.56
N THR A 107 -0.46 32.23 -27.70
CA THR A 107 0.54 33.11 -28.33
C THR A 107 -0.02 34.49 -28.70
N SER A 108 -1.32 34.61 -28.94
CA SER A 108 -2.00 35.89 -29.18
C SER A 108 -1.97 36.80 -27.95
N LYS A 109 -2.23 36.26 -26.76
CA LYS A 109 -2.26 36.99 -25.48
C LYS A 109 -0.85 37.30 -24.97
N LEU A 110 0.11 36.41 -25.22
CA LEU A 110 1.52 36.60 -24.87
C LEU A 110 2.12 37.91 -25.41
N LYS A 111 1.67 38.37 -26.58
CA LYS A 111 2.16 39.62 -27.21
C LYS A 111 2.01 40.85 -26.30
N ARG A 112 1.03 40.86 -25.39
CA ARG A 112 0.79 41.98 -24.46
C ARG A 112 1.92 42.17 -23.45
N TYR A 113 2.64 41.11 -23.13
CA TYR A 113 3.73 41.12 -22.16
C TYR A 113 5.09 41.47 -22.78
N ASN A 114 5.16 41.59 -24.12
CA ASN A 114 6.38 41.88 -24.90
C ASN A 114 7.60 41.09 -24.37
N MET A 115 7.38 39.80 -24.07
CA MET A 115 8.35 38.96 -23.39
C MET A 115 9.26 38.25 -24.40
N ASP A 116 10.56 38.23 -24.09
CA ASP A 116 11.55 37.49 -24.87
C ASP A 116 11.35 35.96 -24.70
N PRO A 117 11.50 35.14 -25.75
CA PRO A 117 11.37 33.68 -25.66
C PRO A 117 12.26 33.02 -24.59
N ASP A 118 13.45 33.55 -24.34
CA ASP A 118 14.35 33.03 -23.31
C ASP A 118 13.79 33.25 -21.89
N ILE A 119 13.06 34.35 -21.68
CA ILE A 119 12.42 34.66 -20.39
C ILE A 119 11.18 33.79 -20.22
N LEU A 120 10.39 33.61 -21.28
CA LEU A 120 9.22 32.74 -21.26
C LEU A 120 9.60 31.29 -20.94
N SER A 121 10.63 30.76 -21.61
CA SER A 121 11.10 29.40 -21.35
C SER A 121 11.61 29.22 -19.92
N TYR A 122 12.29 30.24 -19.37
CA TYR A 122 12.72 30.23 -17.97
C TYR A 122 11.52 30.22 -17.00
N ILE A 123 10.52 31.08 -17.22
CA ILE A 123 9.31 31.12 -16.37
C ILE A 123 8.51 29.82 -16.46
N LEU A 124 8.39 29.22 -17.66
CA LEU A 124 7.74 27.92 -17.86
C LEU A 124 8.49 26.80 -17.14
N THR A 125 9.83 26.82 -17.18
CA THR A 125 10.67 25.83 -16.50
C THR A 125 10.50 25.91 -14.98
N VAL A 126 10.44 27.13 -14.42
CA VAL A 126 10.18 27.36 -13.00
C VAL A 126 8.75 26.94 -12.61
N PHE A 127 7.79 27.12 -13.51
CA PHE A 127 6.40 26.77 -13.27
C PHE A 127 6.16 25.26 -13.28
N SER A 128 6.87 24.51 -14.14
CA SER A 128 6.82 23.05 -14.15
C SER A 128 7.67 22.46 -13.02
N GLU A 129 7.14 21.51 -12.27
CA GLU A 129 7.84 20.84 -11.15
C GLU A 129 9.14 20.11 -11.57
N TYR A 130 9.37 19.93 -12.87
CA TYR A 130 10.58 19.35 -13.47
C TYR A 130 11.70 20.35 -13.79
N GLY A 131 11.55 21.62 -13.41
CA GLY A 131 12.58 22.63 -13.59
C GLY A 131 13.86 22.28 -12.82
N SER A 132 14.87 21.80 -13.54
CA SER A 132 16.21 21.57 -13.00
C SER A 132 16.73 22.82 -12.30
N ASN A 133 17.18 22.66 -11.04
CA ASN A 133 17.79 23.68 -10.17
C ASN A 133 19.12 24.27 -10.71
N GLU A 134 19.40 24.20 -12.01
CA GLU A 134 20.51 24.93 -12.60
C GLU A 134 20.10 26.39 -12.79
N GLU A 135 20.19 27.16 -11.70
CA GLU A 135 20.11 28.61 -11.73
C GLU A 135 21.26 29.14 -12.60
N SER A 136 20.97 29.45 -13.87
CA SER A 136 21.91 30.21 -14.68
C SER A 136 21.89 31.67 -14.22
N PRO A 137 23.00 32.23 -13.70
CA PRO A 137 23.05 33.62 -13.24
C PRO A 137 22.68 34.63 -14.34
N LYS A 138 22.86 34.23 -15.61
CA LYS A 138 22.49 35.03 -16.78
C LYS A 138 20.97 35.12 -16.98
N GLN A 139 20.24 34.01 -16.79
CA GLN A 139 18.79 33.97 -16.95
C GLN A 139 18.10 34.76 -15.83
N GLN A 140 18.57 34.60 -14.59
CA GLN A 140 18.05 35.36 -13.45
C GLN A 140 18.29 36.87 -13.62
N LYS A 141 19.46 37.29 -14.12
CA LYS A 141 19.72 38.70 -14.42
C LYS A 141 18.78 39.27 -15.50
N ARG A 142 18.45 38.47 -16.52
CA ARG A 142 17.49 38.87 -17.58
C ARG A 142 16.07 38.98 -17.04
N LEU A 143 15.64 38.03 -16.21
CA LEU A 143 14.35 38.09 -15.53
C LEU A 143 14.24 39.34 -14.66
N ASN A 144 15.23 39.61 -13.81
CA ASN A 144 15.23 40.80 -12.94
C ASN A 144 15.16 42.11 -13.73
N LYS A 145 15.85 42.18 -14.88
CA LYS A 145 15.72 43.33 -15.79
C LYS A 145 14.29 43.46 -16.31
N TYR A 146 13.70 42.37 -16.79
CA TYR A 146 12.32 42.36 -17.27
C TYR A 146 11.31 42.79 -16.19
N LEU A 147 11.46 42.29 -14.96
CA LEU A 147 10.60 42.68 -13.83
C LEU A 147 10.67 44.19 -13.55
N THR A 148 11.86 44.77 -13.65
CA THR A 148 12.09 46.22 -13.46
C THR A 148 11.45 47.02 -14.59
N ASP A 149 11.68 46.61 -15.84
CA ASP A 149 11.13 47.26 -17.04
C ASP A 149 9.59 47.15 -17.07
N TYR A 150 9.04 46.00 -16.67
CA TYR A 150 7.59 45.78 -16.54
C TYR A 150 6.98 46.76 -15.54
N PHE A 151 7.55 46.87 -14.34
CA PHE A 151 7.07 47.80 -13.31
C PHE A 151 7.14 49.25 -13.78
N ALA A 152 8.21 49.64 -14.49
CA ALA A 152 8.35 50.98 -15.03
C ALA A 152 7.30 51.31 -16.12
N TYR A 153 6.88 50.31 -16.91
CA TYR A 153 5.91 50.48 -17.99
C TYR A 153 4.44 50.42 -17.51
N THR A 154 4.11 49.47 -16.64
CA THR A 154 2.72 49.21 -16.21
C THR A 154 2.36 49.89 -14.89
N GLY A 155 3.35 50.25 -14.07
CA GLY A 155 3.15 50.69 -12.69
C GLY A 155 2.71 49.57 -11.73
N GLN A 156 2.74 48.30 -12.16
CA GLN A 156 2.33 47.15 -11.36
C GLN A 156 3.46 46.13 -11.23
N ASN A 157 3.47 45.40 -10.11
CA ASN A 157 4.41 44.30 -9.91
C ASN A 157 4.00 43.10 -10.77
N PHE A 158 4.96 42.46 -11.41
CA PHE A 158 4.70 41.25 -12.19
C PHE A 158 4.40 40.06 -11.26
N SER A 159 3.27 39.40 -11.51
CA SER A 159 2.82 38.21 -10.79
C SER A 159 2.79 37.03 -11.76
N ILE A 160 3.52 35.97 -11.43
CA ILE A 160 3.55 34.74 -12.25
C ILE A 160 2.16 34.11 -12.33
N THR A 161 1.43 34.12 -11.22
CA THR A 161 0.06 33.60 -11.11
C THR A 161 -0.88 34.33 -12.07
N ASP A 162 -0.86 35.67 -12.07
CA ASP A 162 -1.72 36.49 -12.94
C ASP A 162 -1.27 36.40 -14.40
N PHE A 163 0.04 36.31 -14.64
CA PHE A 163 0.59 36.10 -15.99
C PHE A 163 0.07 34.81 -16.62
N PHE A 164 0.16 33.67 -15.92
CA PHE A 164 -0.35 32.41 -16.43
C PHE A 164 -1.89 32.39 -16.49
N MET A 165 -2.55 33.10 -15.58
CA MET A 165 -4.00 33.29 -15.62
C MET A 165 -4.41 34.04 -16.90
N ASP A 166 -3.69 35.10 -17.27
CA ASP A 166 -4.06 35.93 -18.42
C ASP A 166 -3.72 35.28 -19.76
N ILE A 167 -2.58 34.58 -19.89
CA ILE A 167 -2.14 34.01 -21.17
C ILE A 167 -2.77 32.65 -21.49
N ARG A 168 -3.53 32.05 -20.57
CA ARG A 168 -4.14 30.73 -20.80
C ARG A 168 -5.20 30.78 -21.92
N PRO A 169 -5.40 29.66 -22.64
CA PRO A 169 -6.60 29.47 -23.47
C PRO A 169 -7.87 29.59 -22.61
N SER A 170 -8.89 30.32 -23.09
CA SER A 170 -10.14 30.42 -22.34
C SER A 170 -11.00 29.16 -22.51
N CYS A 171 -12.06 29.03 -21.70
CA CYS A 171 -12.97 27.90 -21.79
C CYS A 171 -13.70 27.89 -23.14
N GLU A 172 -14.13 29.06 -23.61
CA GLU A 172 -14.86 29.24 -24.87
C GLU A 172 -14.00 28.92 -26.09
N GLU A 173 -12.68 29.07 -25.97
CA GLU A 173 -11.73 28.70 -27.03
C GLU A 173 -11.39 27.20 -27.02
N THR A 174 -11.56 26.54 -25.87
CA THR A 174 -11.20 25.13 -25.67
C THR A 174 -12.39 24.20 -25.91
N ILE A 175 -13.59 24.62 -25.49
CA ILE A 175 -14.82 23.83 -25.54
C ILE A 175 -15.74 24.41 -26.61
N LEU A 176 -15.95 23.65 -27.68
CA LEU A 176 -16.83 24.06 -28.78
C LEU A 176 -18.32 23.83 -28.48
N SER A 177 -18.64 22.77 -27.74
CA SER A 177 -19.99 22.39 -27.36
C SER A 177 -19.92 21.35 -26.24
N CYS A 178 -20.92 21.32 -25.36
CA CYS A 178 -21.08 20.27 -24.36
C CYS A 178 -22.52 19.80 -24.30
N SER A 179 -22.68 18.52 -24.00
CA SER A 179 -23.99 17.89 -23.80
C SER A 179 -23.88 16.87 -22.68
N PHE A 180 -24.92 16.78 -21.86
CA PHE A 180 -24.98 15.87 -20.73
C PHE A 180 -26.31 15.13 -20.74
N ALA A 181 -26.28 13.81 -20.57
CA ALA A 181 -27.48 12.94 -20.58
C ALA A 181 -28.42 13.13 -21.80
N GLY A 182 -27.87 13.54 -22.96
CA GLY A 182 -28.63 13.81 -24.19
C GLY A 182 -29.18 15.23 -24.31
N GLU A 183 -28.97 16.09 -23.30
CA GLU A 183 -29.35 17.50 -23.34
C GLU A 183 -28.14 18.38 -23.70
N LEU A 184 -28.35 19.33 -24.61
CA LEU A 184 -27.35 20.32 -24.99
C LEU A 184 -27.27 21.41 -23.91
N ILE A 185 -26.07 21.72 -23.46
CA ILE A 185 -25.83 22.82 -22.53
C ILE A 185 -25.36 24.03 -23.35
N ASN A 186 -26.12 25.12 -23.31
CA ASN A 186 -25.86 26.30 -24.14
C ASN A 186 -24.56 27.03 -23.75
N ASP A 187 -24.26 27.10 -22.45
CA ASP A 187 -23.07 27.77 -21.92
C ASP A 187 -22.31 26.85 -20.96
N CYS A 188 -21.41 26.04 -21.52
CA CYS A 188 -20.55 25.13 -20.77
C CYS A 188 -19.66 25.86 -19.76
N CYS A 189 -19.25 27.07 -20.09
CA CYS A 189 -18.25 27.81 -19.34
C CYS A 189 -18.85 28.53 -18.13
N SER A 190 -20.17 28.71 -18.10
CA SER A 190 -20.87 29.18 -16.90
C SER A 190 -20.92 28.15 -15.76
N TYR A 191 -20.81 26.86 -16.09
CA TYR A 191 -20.83 25.75 -15.13
C TYR A 191 -19.45 25.27 -14.75
N SER A 192 -18.40 25.90 -15.29
CA SER A 192 -17.03 25.49 -15.04
C SER A 192 -16.27 26.51 -14.21
N GLU A 193 -15.22 26.03 -13.57
CA GLU A 193 -14.30 26.84 -12.80
C GLU A 193 -12.86 26.57 -13.23
N VAL A 194 -12.01 27.55 -12.96
CA VAL A 194 -10.60 27.48 -13.35
C VAL A 194 -9.81 26.96 -12.16
N VAL A 195 -9.12 25.84 -12.35
CA VAL A 195 -8.32 25.18 -11.32
C VAL A 195 -6.85 25.16 -11.71
N LEU A 196 -5.97 25.41 -10.75
CA LEU A 196 -4.53 25.29 -10.95
C LEU A 196 -4.08 23.83 -10.79
N THR A 197 -3.33 23.33 -11.76
CA THR A 197 -2.76 21.97 -11.78
C THR A 197 -1.25 22.02 -12.08
N ASP A 198 -0.59 20.87 -12.05
CA ASP A 198 0.81 20.67 -12.44
C ASP A 198 1.08 21.01 -13.92
N ILE A 199 0.06 20.89 -14.76
CA ILE A 199 0.09 21.28 -16.18
C ILE A 199 -0.53 22.66 -16.43
N GLY A 200 -0.72 23.47 -15.38
CA GLY A 200 -1.22 24.84 -15.45
C GLY A 200 -2.70 25.00 -15.16
N TYR A 201 -3.29 26.08 -15.66
CA TYR A 201 -4.69 26.38 -15.42
C TYR A 201 -5.60 25.54 -16.32
N CYS A 202 -6.46 24.76 -15.68
CA CYS A 202 -7.44 23.87 -16.30
C CYS A 202 -8.87 24.31 -15.99
N ILE A 203 -9.81 23.65 -16.64
CA ILE A 203 -11.25 23.88 -16.49
C ILE A 203 -11.83 22.65 -15.81
N ARG A 204 -12.52 22.84 -14.68
CA ARG A 204 -13.26 21.81 -13.96
C ARG A 204 -14.76 22.08 -14.06
#